data_AF-A0AAD3D851-F1
#
_entry.id   AF-A0AAD3D851-F1
#
_cell.length_a   1.000
_cell.length_b   1.000
_cell.length_c   1.000
_cell.angle_alpha   90.00
_cell.angle_beta   90.00
_cell.angle_gamma   90.00
#
_symmetry.space_group_name_H-M   'P 1'
#
loop_
_entity.id
_entity.type
_entity.pdbx_description
1 polymer ?
#
loop_
_entity_poly.entity_id
_entity_poly.type
_entity_poly.pdbx_seq_one_letter_code
_entity_poly.pdbx_strand_id
1 'polypeptide(L)'
;MKASLFFLSLVLGSSLGFTLNNSVARPRTSLNMGFFDSLSKAFSNEEFSAPPEGIKATARHILVKDMDQLKQVTAELEAGTPFAQVAKAYSTCPSGSSGGDLGSFPPGRMVAEFDEVIFDPESPLNSVLGPVPTQFGYHLIVIDKRTGV
;
A
#
# COMPACT_ATOMS: atom_id res chain seq x y z
N MET A 1 45.40 -47.58 12.96
CA MET A 1 46.18 -48.66 12.33
C MET A 1 45.22 -49.69 11.79
N LYS A 2 45.28 -50.00 10.48
CA LYS A 2 44.69 -51.18 9.78
C LYS A 2 43.14 -51.23 9.77
N ALA A 3 42.42 -51.64 8.74
CA ALA A 3 42.67 -52.22 7.42
C ALA A 3 41.36 -51.93 6.61
N SER A 4 41.37 -51.43 5.38
CA SER A 4 41.74 -52.07 4.12
C SER A 4 41.14 -53.46 3.86
N LEU A 5 40.32 -53.48 2.81
CA LEU A 5 39.93 -54.60 1.95
C LEU A 5 39.00 -55.67 2.56
N PHE A 6 37.91 -55.99 1.86
CA PHE A 6 37.87 -57.15 0.95
C PHE A 6 36.45 -57.28 0.37
N PHE A 7 36.37 -57.38 -0.97
CA PHE A 7 35.52 -58.35 -1.70
C PHE A 7 34.00 -58.11 -1.71
N LEU A 8 33.19 -58.65 -2.60
CA LEU A 8 33.25 -59.30 -3.93
C LEU A 8 31.78 -59.74 -4.14
N SER A 9 31.36 -59.88 -5.40
CA SER A 9 30.24 -60.73 -5.84
C SER A 9 28.84 -60.12 -5.97
N LEU A 10 28.53 -59.69 -7.19
CA LEU A 10 27.68 -60.42 -8.14
C LEU A 10 26.59 -61.36 -7.56
N VAL A 11 25.30 -61.05 -7.79
CA VAL A 11 24.14 -61.95 -8.05
C VAL A 11 23.01 -61.07 -8.67
N LEU A 12 22.80 -61.03 -9.98
CA LEU A 12 21.82 -61.79 -10.80
C LEU A 12 20.40 -61.99 -10.24
N GLY A 13 19.38 -61.60 -11.02
CA GLY A 13 18.00 -62.10 -10.95
C GLY A 13 16.96 -61.00 -10.79
N SER A 14 16.43 -60.40 -11.87
CA SER A 14 15.34 -60.93 -12.70
C SER A 14 14.05 -61.22 -11.92
N SER A 15 13.01 -60.40 -12.11
CA SER A 15 11.70 -60.83 -12.64
C SER A 15 10.62 -59.78 -12.38
N LEU A 16 9.99 -59.33 -13.48
CA LEU A 16 8.55 -59.09 -13.72
C LEU A 16 7.70 -58.59 -12.53
N GLY A 17 6.91 -57.52 -12.63
CA GLY A 17 6.49 -56.75 -13.78
C GLY A 17 5.20 -55.97 -13.45
N PHE A 18 4.73 -55.23 -14.46
CA PHE A 18 3.32 -54.94 -14.72
C PHE A 18 2.61 -53.88 -13.84
N THR A 19 2.51 -52.66 -14.37
CA THR A 19 1.19 -52.14 -14.79
C THR A 19 1.37 -51.09 -15.89
N LEU A 20 0.70 -51.36 -17.00
CA LEU A 20 0.52 -50.51 -18.17
C LEU A 20 -0.30 -49.25 -17.81
N ASN A 21 -0.01 -48.12 -18.47
CA ASN A 21 -0.98 -47.63 -19.45
C ASN A 21 -0.34 -46.71 -20.49
N ASN A 22 -0.73 -46.96 -21.74
CA ASN A 22 -0.21 -46.43 -22.99
C ASN A 22 -0.55 -44.94 -23.21
N SER A 23 0.48 -44.22 -23.65
CA SER A 23 0.53 -43.39 -24.86
C SER A 23 -0.76 -42.77 -25.40
N VAL A 24 -0.83 -41.44 -25.34
CA VAL A 24 -1.37 -40.63 -26.43
C VAL A 24 -0.39 -39.50 -26.73
N ALA A 25 0.40 -39.67 -27.78
CA ALA A 25 1.09 -38.56 -28.44
C ALA A 25 0.06 -37.73 -29.20
N ARG A 26 0.07 -36.39 -29.05
CA ARG A 26 -0.27 -35.45 -30.14
C ARG A 26 0.43 -34.09 -29.96
N PRO A 27 0.69 -33.37 -31.08
CA PRO A 27 1.71 -32.33 -31.22
C PRO A 27 1.11 -30.91 -31.20
N ARG A 28 1.98 -29.92 -31.45
CA ARG A 28 1.72 -28.46 -31.64
C ARG A 28 1.77 -27.69 -30.31
N THR A 29 2.44 -26.55 -30.17
CA THR A 29 2.55 -25.44 -31.12
C THR A 29 3.77 -24.59 -30.74
N SER A 30 4.74 -24.45 -31.65
CA SER A 30 5.57 -23.24 -31.71
C SER A 30 4.66 -22.04 -31.87
N LEU A 31 4.94 -20.93 -31.16
CA LEU A 31 4.22 -19.63 -31.13
C LEU A 31 3.54 -19.33 -29.79
N ASN A 32 4.33 -19.14 -28.73
CA ASN A 32 4.06 -18.04 -27.78
C ASN A 32 5.27 -17.63 -26.91
N MET A 33 6.48 -18.14 -27.18
CA MET A 33 7.68 -17.92 -26.38
C MET A 33 8.45 -16.67 -26.84
N GLY A 34 7.75 -15.53 -26.96
CA GLY A 34 8.37 -14.29 -27.43
C GLY A 34 7.58 -13.00 -27.15
N PHE A 35 6.28 -13.10 -26.84
CA PHE A 35 5.46 -11.92 -26.54
C PHE A 35 5.39 -11.61 -25.04
N PHE A 36 5.32 -12.62 -24.18
CA PHE A 36 5.22 -12.42 -22.72
C PHE A 36 6.57 -12.14 -22.03
N ASP A 37 7.70 -12.50 -22.64
CA ASP A 37 9.06 -12.18 -22.12
C ASP A 37 9.46 -10.72 -22.37
N SER A 38 8.94 -10.10 -23.43
CA SER A 38 9.19 -8.69 -23.73
C SER A 38 8.45 -7.73 -22.78
N LEU A 39 7.38 -8.19 -22.13
CA LEU A 39 6.65 -7.40 -21.13
C LEU A 39 7.30 -7.53 -19.75
N SER A 40 7.76 -8.72 -19.33
CA SER A 40 8.48 -8.87 -18.06
C SER A 40 9.79 -8.09 -18.05
N LYS A 41 10.56 -8.08 -19.15
CA LYS A 41 11.79 -7.29 -19.27
C LYS A 41 11.56 -5.78 -19.25
N ALA A 42 10.44 -5.28 -19.78
CA ALA A 42 10.11 -3.85 -19.73
C ALA A 42 9.74 -3.36 -18.31
N PHE A 43 9.27 -4.25 -17.43
CA PHE A 43 9.06 -3.95 -16.01
C PHE A 43 10.28 -4.30 -15.12
N SER A 44 11.31 -4.94 -15.68
CA SER A 44 12.56 -5.31 -15.00
C SER A 44 13.69 -4.32 -15.29
N ASN A 45 13.36 -3.06 -15.59
CA ASN A 45 14.35 -2.00 -15.53
C ASN A 45 14.74 -1.80 -14.05
N GLU A 46 15.89 -2.37 -13.67
CA GLU A 46 16.63 -2.09 -12.43
C GLU A 46 17.03 -0.60 -12.28
N GLU A 47 16.64 0.25 -13.23
CA GLU A 47 16.78 1.71 -13.19
C GLU A 47 15.59 2.41 -12.51
N PHE A 48 14.63 1.69 -11.91
CA PHE A 48 13.75 2.29 -10.90
C PHE A 48 14.48 2.32 -9.55
N SER A 49 15.55 3.13 -9.47
CA SER A 49 16.02 3.60 -8.17
C SER A 49 14.81 4.22 -7.49
N ALA A 50 14.43 3.69 -6.32
CA ALA A 50 13.35 4.26 -5.52
C ALA A 50 13.55 5.78 -5.51
N PRO A 51 12.56 6.59 -5.95
CA PRO A 51 12.72 8.03 -5.97
C PRO A 51 13.22 8.44 -4.57
N PRO A 52 14.21 9.35 -4.48
CA PRO A 52 14.79 9.76 -3.20
C PRO A 52 13.64 9.98 -2.23
N GLU A 53 13.71 9.41 -1.02
CA GLU A 53 12.60 9.40 -0.07
C GLU A 53 12.05 10.82 0.09
N GLY A 54 11.03 11.12 -0.71
CA GLY A 54 10.49 12.46 -0.81
C GLY A 54 9.77 12.76 0.48
N ILE A 55 9.66 14.04 0.79
CA ILE A 55 8.85 14.50 1.90
C ILE A 55 7.44 13.95 1.71
N LYS A 56 6.95 13.19 2.69
CA LYS A 56 5.63 12.55 2.67
C LYS A 56 4.95 12.79 4.01
N ALA A 57 3.65 13.01 3.97
CA ALA A 57 2.83 13.08 5.16
C ALA A 57 1.67 12.09 5.05
N THR A 58 1.38 11.40 6.15
CA THR A 58 0.17 10.64 6.36
C THR A 58 -0.74 11.47 7.24
N ALA A 59 -1.92 11.80 6.72
CA ALA A 59 -2.89 12.59 7.42
C ALA A 59 -4.31 12.10 7.15
N ARG A 60 -5.20 12.48 8.06
CA ARG A 60 -6.64 12.30 7.95
C ARG A 60 -7.30 13.67 7.98
N HIS A 61 -8.41 13.83 7.28
CA HIS A 61 -9.17 15.07 7.33
C HIS A 61 -10.67 14.86 7.41
N ILE A 62 -11.36 15.92 7.83
CA ILE A 62 -12.82 16.07 7.71
C ILE A 62 -13.07 17.34 6.93
N LEU A 63 -13.83 17.22 5.84
CA LEU A 63 -14.30 18.35 5.05
C LEU A 63 -15.76 18.63 5.41
N VAL A 64 -16.03 19.82 5.94
CA VAL A 64 -17.39 20.32 6.18
C VAL A 64 -17.64 21.58 5.37
N LYS A 65 -18.84 21.72 4.79
CA LYS A 65 -19.20 22.91 4.00
C LYS A 65 -19.78 24.01 4.87
N ASP A 66 -20.50 23.63 5.92
CA ASP A 66 -21.24 24.55 6.77
C ASP A 66 -20.52 24.82 8.10
N MET A 67 -20.59 26.08 8.56
CA MET A 67 -20.06 26.50 9.86
C MET A 67 -20.78 25.82 11.04
N ASP A 68 -22.06 25.48 10.88
CA ASP A 68 -22.82 24.77 11.92
C ASP A 68 -22.36 23.31 12.05
N GLN A 69 -22.07 22.66 10.92
CA GLN A 69 -21.46 21.32 10.93
C GLN A 69 -20.08 21.36 11.57
N LEU A 70 -19.28 22.39 11.30
CA LEU A 70 -17.98 22.55 11.92
C LEU A 70 -18.08 22.60 13.45
N LYS A 71 -19.02 23.38 13.99
CA LYS A 71 -19.27 23.45 15.45
C LYS A 71 -19.69 22.10 16.02
N GLN A 72 -20.55 21.37 15.32
CA GLN A 72 -20.97 20.02 15.74
C GLN A 72 -19.77 19.06 15.77
N VAL A 73 -18.97 19.05 14.71
CA VAL A 73 -17.76 18.22 14.61
C VAL A 73 -16.78 18.55 15.74
N THR A 74 -16.51 19.83 16.00
CA THR A 74 -15.64 20.25 17.11
C THR A 74 -16.21 19.78 18.46
N ALA A 75 -17.51 19.93 18.69
CA ALA A 75 -18.15 19.47 19.93
C ALA A 75 -18.08 17.95 20.10
N GLU A 76 -18.24 17.16 19.03
CA GLU A 76 -18.11 15.70 19.08
C GLU A 76 -16.67 15.25 19.34
N LEU A 77 -15.69 15.95 18.76
CA LEU A 77 -14.27 15.69 19.00
C LEU A 77 -13.89 16.04 20.45
N GLU A 78 -14.40 17.15 20.99
CA GLU A 78 -14.23 17.52 22.41
C GLU A 78 -14.93 16.53 23.36
N ALA A 79 -16.05 15.95 22.95
CA ALA A 79 -16.73 14.89 23.69
C ALA A 79 -15.96 13.55 23.69
N GLY A 80 -14.86 13.45 22.95
CA GLY A 80 -14.03 12.24 22.85
C GLY A 80 -14.50 11.23 21.81
N THR A 81 -15.36 11.64 20.89
CA THR A 81 -15.78 10.79 19.76
C THR A 81 -14.59 10.55 18.85
N PRO A 82 -14.31 9.31 18.41
CA PRO A 82 -13.18 9.04 17.54
C PRO A 82 -13.35 9.74 16.19
N PHE A 83 -12.29 10.41 15.74
CA PHE A 83 -12.26 11.18 14.50
C PHE A 83 -12.80 10.42 13.28
N ALA A 84 -12.51 9.13 13.19
CA ALA A 84 -13.00 8.28 12.09
C ALA A 84 -14.54 8.15 12.04
N GLN A 85 -15.22 8.19 13.19
CA GLN A 85 -16.69 8.16 13.23
C GLN A 85 -17.27 9.51 12.80
N VAL A 86 -16.72 10.60 13.35
CA VAL A 86 -17.12 11.97 12.98
C VAL A 86 -16.87 12.22 11.49
N ALA A 87 -15.74 11.76 10.96
CA ALA A 87 -15.44 11.81 9.53
C ALA A 87 -16.44 11.04 8.67
N LYS A 88 -16.90 9.86 9.11
CA LYS A 88 -17.92 9.10 8.37
C LYS A 88 -19.29 9.78 8.39
N ALA A 89 -19.60 10.50 9.46
CA ALA A 89 -20.89 11.17 9.63
C ALA A 89 -20.96 12.52 8.90
N TYR A 90 -19.88 13.32 8.95
CA TYR A 90 -19.89 14.72 8.50
C TYR A 90 -19.00 15.02 7.30
N SER A 91 -18.00 14.18 6.99
CA SER A 91 -17.06 14.49 5.89
C SER A 91 -17.75 14.38 4.55
N THR A 92 -17.67 15.45 3.76
CA THR A 92 -18.16 15.48 2.38
C THR A 92 -17.13 14.96 1.37
N CYS A 93 -15.92 14.64 1.83
CA CYS A 93 -14.87 14.08 0.97
C CYS A 93 -15.12 12.58 0.72
N PRO A 94 -14.80 12.02 -0.47
CA PRO A 94 -14.84 10.58 -0.70
C PRO A 94 -14.00 9.75 0.29
N SER A 95 -12.98 10.34 0.92
CA SER A 95 -12.22 9.72 2.02
C SER A 95 -13.03 9.52 3.30
N GLY A 96 -14.19 10.18 3.43
CA GLY A 96 -15.08 10.07 4.58
C GLY A 96 -15.48 8.64 4.90
N SER A 97 -15.70 7.79 3.88
CA SER A 97 -16.02 6.37 4.06
C SER A 97 -14.91 5.59 4.78
N SER A 98 -13.66 6.00 4.61
CA SER A 98 -12.47 5.44 5.28
C SER A 98 -12.15 6.14 6.60
N GLY A 99 -13.06 6.97 7.14
CA GLY A 99 -12.82 7.75 8.34
C GLY A 99 -11.91 8.95 8.11
N GLY A 100 -11.91 9.51 6.89
CA GLY A 100 -11.15 10.70 6.53
C GLY A 100 -9.71 10.42 6.12
N ASP A 101 -9.32 9.16 5.98
CA ASP A 101 -7.94 8.76 5.67
C ASP A 101 -7.54 9.06 4.23
N LEU A 102 -6.46 9.83 4.08
CA LEU A 102 -5.86 10.17 2.78
C LEU A 102 -4.64 9.30 2.44
N GLY A 103 -4.16 8.48 3.36
CA GLY A 103 -2.90 7.77 3.25
C GLY A 103 -1.69 8.71 3.22
N SER A 104 -0.57 8.20 2.71
CA SER A 104 0.66 8.98 2.54
C SER A 104 0.69 9.71 1.21
N PHE A 105 0.86 11.03 1.24
CA PHE A 105 0.97 11.86 0.03
C PHE A 105 2.17 12.81 0.10
N PRO A 106 2.78 13.14 -1.06
CA PRO A 106 3.82 14.16 -1.17
C PRO A 106 3.23 15.57 -1.21
N PRO A 107 4.03 16.62 -0.92
CA PRO A 107 3.62 18.01 -1.08
C PRO A 107 3.28 18.33 -2.55
N GLY A 108 2.38 19.29 -2.76
CA GLY A 108 1.89 19.72 -4.06
C GLY A 108 0.77 18.86 -4.65
N ARG A 109 0.27 17.87 -3.89
CA ARG A 109 -0.88 17.04 -4.32
C ARG A 109 -2.22 17.59 -3.85
N MET A 110 -2.22 18.40 -2.80
CA MET A 110 -3.42 19.02 -2.25
C MET A 110 -3.38 20.53 -2.48
N VAL A 111 -4.39 21.25 -1.97
CA VAL A 111 -4.42 22.71 -2.00
C VAL A 111 -3.26 23.28 -1.16
N ALA A 112 -2.70 24.41 -1.59
CA ALA A 112 -1.50 24.98 -1.00
C ALA A 112 -1.68 25.23 0.52
N GLU A 113 -2.83 25.74 0.92
CA GLU A 113 -3.17 26.02 2.33
C GLU A 113 -3.19 24.74 3.19
N PHE A 114 -3.55 23.60 2.59
CA PHE A 114 -3.57 22.30 3.28
C PHE A 114 -2.16 21.72 3.40
N ASP A 115 -1.39 21.79 2.32
CA ASP A 115 -0.01 21.30 2.32
C ASP A 115 0.87 22.12 3.25
N GLU A 116 0.73 23.45 3.27
CA GLU A 116 1.48 24.31 4.20
C GLU A 116 1.29 23.88 5.65
N VAL A 117 0.04 23.70 6.11
CA VAL A 117 -0.25 23.26 7.49
C VAL A 117 0.29 21.86 7.78
N ILE A 118 0.23 20.96 6.81
CA ILE A 118 0.65 19.57 7.00
C ILE A 118 2.15 19.42 7.03
N PHE A 119 2.88 20.14 6.18
CA PHE A 119 4.33 20.09 6.13
C PHE A 119 4.99 21.09 7.08
N ASP A 120 4.21 21.94 7.77
CA ASP A 120 4.71 22.83 8.81
C ASP A 120 5.29 22.05 10.01
N PRO A 121 6.58 22.24 10.36
CA PRO A 121 7.19 21.58 11.52
C PRO A 121 6.59 22.02 12.86
N GLU A 122 5.97 23.19 12.96
CA GLU A 122 5.31 23.69 14.18
C GLU A 122 3.98 22.97 14.45
N SER A 123 3.37 22.40 13.41
CA SER A 123 2.09 21.70 13.53
C SER A 123 2.26 20.36 14.29
N PRO A 124 1.57 20.16 15.42
CA PRO A 124 1.69 18.94 16.22
C PRO A 124 1.14 17.68 15.53
N LEU A 125 1.83 16.56 15.71
CA LEU A 125 1.36 15.24 15.29
C LEU A 125 0.24 14.74 16.20
N ASN A 126 -0.71 13.99 15.63
CA ASN A 126 -1.89 13.42 16.29
C ASN A 126 -2.80 14.44 16.97
N SER A 127 -2.68 15.71 16.62
CA SER A 127 -3.57 16.78 17.08
C SER A 127 -4.51 17.20 15.96
N VAL A 128 -5.67 17.73 16.34
CA VAL A 128 -6.58 18.37 15.39
C VAL A 128 -6.04 19.76 15.07
N LEU A 129 -5.72 19.98 13.80
CA LEU A 129 -5.27 21.23 13.21
C LEU A 129 -6.42 21.82 12.38
N GLY A 130 -6.55 23.13 12.42
CA GLY A 130 -7.64 23.83 11.74
C GLY A 130 -8.84 24.10 12.64
N PRO A 131 -9.85 24.81 12.14
CA PRO A 131 -10.36 24.75 10.76
C PRO A 131 -9.54 25.52 9.72
N VAL A 132 -9.06 24.82 8.69
CA VAL A 132 -8.40 25.41 7.52
C VAL A 132 -9.46 25.74 6.46
N PRO A 133 -9.73 27.02 6.16
CA PRO A 133 -10.68 27.40 5.12
C PRO A 133 -10.07 27.18 3.74
N THR A 134 -10.82 26.55 2.84
CA THR A 134 -10.47 26.39 1.43
C THR A 134 -11.68 26.68 0.55
N GLN A 135 -11.49 26.70 -0.76
CA GLN A 135 -12.59 26.82 -1.74
C GLN A 135 -13.68 25.72 -1.61
N PHE A 136 -13.38 24.58 -0.98
CA PHE A 136 -14.33 23.48 -0.80
C PHE A 136 -15.12 23.56 0.51
N GLY A 137 -14.69 24.39 1.46
CA GLY A 137 -15.26 24.49 2.80
C GLY A 137 -14.17 24.56 3.88
N TYR A 138 -14.47 24.04 5.06
CA TYR A 138 -13.56 23.99 6.19
C TYR A 138 -12.98 22.59 6.38
N HIS A 139 -11.67 22.52 6.54
CA HIS A 139 -10.94 21.28 6.75
C HIS A 139 -10.42 21.19 8.18
N LEU A 140 -10.75 20.10 8.86
CA LEU A 140 -10.09 19.71 10.10
C LEU A 140 -9.09 18.60 9.75
N ILE A 141 -7.84 18.76 10.15
CA ILE A 141 -6.73 17.95 9.71
C ILE A 141 -6.10 17.29 10.93
N VAL A 142 -5.77 16.00 10.85
CA VAL A 142 -4.97 15.30 11.85
C VAL A 142 -3.81 14.64 11.15
N ILE A 143 -2.61 14.88 11.64
CA ILE A 143 -1.38 14.36 11.03
C ILE A 143 -0.90 13.17 11.84
N ASP A 144 -0.96 11.97 11.27
CA ASP A 144 -0.54 10.76 11.97
C ASP A 144 0.98 10.57 11.90
N LYS A 145 1.57 10.85 10.73
CA LYS A 145 3.01 10.66 10.50
C LYS A 145 3.53 11.63 9.45
N ARG A 146 4.76 12.11 9.63
CA ARG A 146 5.53 12.79 8.60
C ARG A 146 6.84 12.06 8.35
N THR A 147 7.36 12.13 7.13
CA THR A 147 8.61 11.49 6.71
C THR A 147 9.37 12.48 5.84
N GLY A 148 10.64 12.72 6.17
CA GLY A 148 11.51 13.62 5.40
C GLY A 148 11.38 15.12 5.71
N VAL A 149 10.65 15.49 6.78
CA VAL A 149 10.66 16.85 7.36
C VAL A 149 11.56 16.92 8.58
#